data_AF-A0A1Q9GKY7-F1
#
_entry.id   AF-A0A1Q9GKY7-F1
#
_cell.length_a   1.000
_cell.length_b   1.000
_cell.length_c   1.000
_cell.angle_alpha   90.00
_cell.angle_beta   90.00
_cell.angle_gamma   90.00
#
_symmetry.space_group_name_H-M   'P 1'
#
loop_
_entity.id
_entity.type
_entity.pdbx_description
1 polymer ?
#
loop_
_entity_poly.entity_id
_entity_poly.type
_entity_poly.pdbx_seq_one_letter_code
_entity_poly.pdbx_strand_id
1 'polypeptide(L)'
;MDILMLSNGKIAGNEHVMGFASEAIIEQVKRTGAKKWVLIPYAVIRSSHDDRVAMVQQTFDALGLDCQVTGLHQAKDPVAALKAADGILVSGGNTWVLNKTLHDLGLVGPIRKAVLDRGVPYIGWSAGTNIACPTIRTTNDMPIITGAVLPSLNLVPFQINPHYLEAKVEGHNGETRDERIQEFLEVNQHEPVIGIPEGTWLHLHNDQLSYHSANGKDLKLFSYGNEPLYYSEQQNIQFLMAHSC
;
A
#
# COMPACT_ATOMS: atom_id res chain seq x y z
N MET A 1 -13.98 -7.50 1.16
CA MET A 1 -12.54 -7.37 0.77
C MET A 1 -11.65 -7.72 1.96
N ASP A 2 -10.38 -8.07 1.72
CA ASP A 2 -9.36 -8.26 2.77
C ASP A 2 -8.03 -7.65 2.27
N ILE A 3 -7.70 -6.45 2.76
CA ILE A 3 -6.62 -5.61 2.21
C ILE A 3 -5.74 -5.10 3.35
N LEU A 4 -4.45 -5.40 3.28
CA LEU A 4 -3.43 -4.85 4.15
C LEU A 4 -2.63 -3.77 3.39
N MET A 5 -2.58 -2.57 3.95
CA MET A 5 -1.88 -1.41 3.39
C MET A 5 -0.83 -0.93 4.38
N LEU A 6 0.40 -1.42 4.22
CA LEU A 6 1.52 -1.16 5.11
C LEU A 6 2.23 0.13 4.70
N SER A 7 2.58 0.96 5.68
CA SER A 7 3.29 2.23 5.40
C SER A 7 4.65 1.99 4.74
N ASN A 8 5.41 1.02 5.23
CA ASN A 8 6.76 0.72 4.76
C ASN A 8 7.03 -0.79 4.72
N GLY A 9 8.13 -1.18 4.09
CA GLY A 9 8.48 -2.58 3.93
C GLY A 9 9.15 -3.23 5.15
N LYS A 10 9.76 -2.46 6.06
CA LYS A 10 10.55 -3.00 7.18
C LYS A 10 10.88 -1.89 8.19
N ILE A 11 10.81 -2.16 9.49
CA ILE A 11 11.34 -1.28 10.55
C ILE A 11 12.61 -1.87 11.18
N ALA A 12 13.32 -1.05 11.97
CA ALA A 12 14.48 -1.51 12.73
C ALA A 12 14.10 -2.70 13.64
N GLY A 13 14.98 -3.71 13.69
CA GLY A 13 14.76 -4.93 14.48
C GLY A 13 13.99 -6.03 13.76
N ASN A 14 13.26 -5.76 12.66
CA ASN A 14 12.74 -6.86 11.84
C ASN A 14 13.89 -7.57 11.11
N GLU A 15 13.78 -8.88 10.93
CA GLU A 15 14.69 -9.65 10.08
C GLU A 15 14.21 -9.65 8.62
N HIS A 16 12.90 -9.84 8.43
CA HIS A 16 12.25 -9.94 7.11
C HIS A 16 11.40 -8.72 6.77
N VAL A 17 11.04 -8.59 5.49
CA VAL A 17 10.09 -7.55 5.06
C VAL A 17 8.71 -7.84 5.62
N MET A 18 7.92 -6.80 5.88
CA MET A 18 6.58 -6.88 6.47
C MET A 18 6.52 -7.49 7.89
N GLY A 19 7.69 -7.72 8.52
CA GLY A 19 7.78 -8.41 9.80
C GLY A 19 7.03 -7.73 10.95
N PHE A 20 6.85 -6.41 10.91
CA PHE A 20 6.06 -5.70 11.93
C PHE A 20 4.55 -5.95 11.83
N ALA A 21 4.06 -6.46 10.70
CA ALA A 21 2.66 -6.79 10.47
C ALA A 21 2.44 -8.32 10.43
N SER A 22 3.37 -9.10 10.97
CA SER A 22 3.38 -10.57 10.89
C SER A 22 2.07 -11.22 11.34
N GLU A 23 1.52 -10.78 12.48
CA GLU A 23 0.28 -11.32 13.02
C GLU A 23 -0.90 -11.09 12.06
N ALA A 24 -1.06 -9.88 11.55
CA ALA A 24 -2.11 -9.54 10.58
C ALA A 24 -1.99 -10.36 9.28
N ILE A 25 -0.76 -10.58 8.80
CA ILE A 25 -0.49 -11.41 7.61
C ILE A 25 -0.87 -12.87 7.88
N ILE A 26 -0.42 -13.43 9.01
CA ILE A 26 -0.75 -14.80 9.41
C ILE A 26 -2.27 -14.98 9.50
N GLU A 27 -2.97 -14.04 10.13
CA GLU A 27 -4.42 -14.08 10.27
C GLU A 27 -5.14 -13.98 8.92
N GLN A 28 -4.69 -13.09 8.03
CA GLN A 28 -5.25 -12.97 6.68
C GLN A 28 -5.07 -14.26 5.89
N VAL A 29 -3.88 -14.87 5.90
CA VAL A 29 -3.60 -16.13 5.20
C VAL A 29 -4.46 -17.27 5.77
N LYS A 30 -4.54 -17.40 7.10
CA LYS A 30 -5.37 -18.43 7.75
C LYS A 30 -6.85 -18.28 7.42
N ARG A 31 -7.36 -17.04 7.47
CA ARG A 31 -8.77 -16.72 7.22
C ARG A 31 -9.16 -16.95 5.76
N THR A 32 -8.30 -16.57 4.83
CA THR A 32 -8.56 -16.68 3.38
C THR A 32 -8.26 -18.05 2.82
N GLY A 33 -7.36 -18.80 3.46
CA GLY A 33 -6.84 -20.07 2.95
C GLY A 33 -5.96 -19.91 1.71
N ALA A 34 -5.53 -18.69 1.37
CA ALA A 34 -4.78 -18.41 0.16
C ALA A 34 -3.42 -19.12 0.16
N LYS A 35 -3.10 -19.86 -0.92
CA LYS A 35 -1.87 -20.65 -1.04
C LYS A 35 -0.94 -20.10 -2.11
N LYS A 36 -1.47 -19.67 -3.24
CA LYS A 36 -0.69 -19.17 -4.38
C LYS A 36 -0.76 -17.65 -4.43
N TRP A 37 0.32 -17.03 -3.99
CA TRP A 37 0.45 -15.58 -3.96
C TRP A 37 1.24 -15.09 -5.17
N VAL A 38 0.70 -14.08 -5.86
CA VAL A 38 1.38 -13.42 -6.97
C VAL A 38 1.90 -12.08 -6.49
N LEU A 39 3.22 -11.91 -6.55
CA LEU A 39 3.91 -10.67 -6.25
C LEU A 39 4.05 -9.82 -7.50
N ILE A 40 3.66 -8.56 -7.39
CA ILE A 40 3.88 -7.51 -8.38
C ILE A 40 5.12 -6.71 -7.95
N PRO A 41 6.29 -6.92 -8.59
CA PRO A 41 7.54 -6.34 -8.14
C PRO A 41 7.94 -5.06 -8.88
N TYR A 42 7.09 -4.52 -9.76
CA TYR A 42 7.45 -3.48 -10.74
C TYR A 42 7.89 -2.14 -10.14
N ALA A 43 7.69 -1.91 -8.83
CA ALA A 43 8.25 -0.75 -8.15
C ALA A 43 9.79 -0.83 -7.99
N VAL A 44 10.36 -2.03 -8.07
CA VAL A 44 11.79 -2.30 -7.87
C VAL A 44 12.59 -1.93 -9.13
N ILE A 45 13.55 -1.02 -8.97
CA ILE A 45 14.39 -0.49 -10.07
C ILE A 45 15.86 -0.90 -9.92
N ARG A 46 16.39 -0.90 -8.68
CA ARG A 46 17.83 -1.01 -8.41
C ARG A 46 18.31 -2.44 -8.13
N SER A 47 17.40 -3.41 -8.08
CA SER A 47 17.68 -4.81 -7.75
C SER A 47 16.79 -5.75 -8.56
N SER A 48 17.05 -7.05 -8.51
CA SER A 48 16.25 -8.02 -9.25
C SER A 48 14.82 -8.11 -8.72
N HIS A 49 13.87 -8.32 -9.64
CA HIS A 49 12.50 -8.70 -9.28
C HIS A 49 12.46 -10.11 -8.67
N ASP A 50 13.36 -11.01 -9.09
CA ASP A 50 13.48 -12.35 -8.51
C ASP A 50 13.97 -12.30 -7.05
N ASP A 51 14.94 -11.44 -6.75
CA ASP A 51 15.41 -11.23 -5.38
C ASP A 51 14.26 -10.74 -4.49
N ARG A 52 13.42 -9.85 -5.03
CA ARG A 52 12.24 -9.35 -4.32
C ARG A 52 11.23 -10.47 -4.05
N VAL A 53 11.00 -11.38 -5.00
CA VAL A 53 10.17 -12.57 -4.79
C VAL A 53 10.75 -13.46 -3.70
N ALA A 54 12.06 -13.75 -3.77
CA ALA A 54 12.74 -14.57 -2.77
C ALA A 54 12.65 -13.98 -1.37
N MET A 55 12.83 -12.67 -1.21
CA MET A 55 12.68 -11.97 0.08
C MET A 55 11.27 -12.12 0.66
N VAL A 56 10.23 -12.07 -0.16
CA VAL A 56 8.84 -12.22 0.30
C VAL A 56 8.54 -13.68 0.61
N GLN A 57 9.02 -14.63 -0.20
CA GLN A 57 8.93 -16.05 0.13
C GLN A 57 9.59 -16.37 1.47
N GLN A 58 10.80 -15.86 1.73
CA GLN A 58 11.48 -16.02 3.02
C GLN A 58 10.67 -15.47 4.20
N THR A 59 9.91 -14.39 3.98
CA THR A 59 9.01 -13.87 5.01
C THR A 59 7.91 -14.90 5.30
N PHE A 60 7.26 -15.43 4.27
CA PHE A 60 6.19 -16.41 4.44
C PHE A 60 6.70 -17.71 5.10
N ASP A 61 7.89 -18.17 4.70
CA ASP A 61 8.56 -19.32 5.31
C ASP A 61 8.85 -19.09 6.80
N ALA A 62 9.39 -17.91 7.15
CA ALA A 62 9.69 -17.54 8.54
C ALA A 62 8.42 -17.42 9.41
N LEU A 63 7.28 -17.06 8.80
CA LEU A 63 5.97 -17.03 9.46
C LEU A 63 5.29 -18.41 9.54
N GLY A 64 5.92 -19.46 9.00
CA GLY A 64 5.36 -20.82 8.97
C GLY A 64 4.13 -20.95 8.06
N LEU A 65 4.02 -20.10 7.05
CA LEU A 65 2.92 -20.11 6.09
C LEU A 65 3.24 -21.07 4.96
N ASP A 66 2.46 -22.14 4.84
CA ASP A 66 2.47 -23.02 3.68
C ASP A 66 1.84 -22.29 2.47
N CYS A 67 2.64 -21.44 1.83
CA CYS A 67 2.27 -20.55 0.74
C CYS A 67 3.41 -20.46 -0.27
N GLN A 68 3.06 -20.35 -1.56
CA GLN A 68 4.00 -20.14 -2.64
C GLN A 68 3.86 -18.74 -3.21
N VAL A 69 4.96 -17.99 -3.25
CA VAL A 69 5.07 -16.67 -3.85
C VAL A 69 5.69 -16.79 -5.24
N THR A 70 5.03 -16.24 -6.25
CA THR A 70 5.51 -16.17 -7.63
C THR A 70 5.55 -14.74 -8.12
N GLY A 71 6.55 -14.39 -8.94
CA GLY A 71 6.67 -13.04 -9.50
C GLY A 71 5.83 -12.88 -10.76
N LEU A 72 4.99 -11.84 -10.81
CA LEU A 72 4.18 -11.54 -12.00
C LEU A 72 5.06 -11.25 -13.23
N HIS A 73 6.27 -10.73 -13.04
CA HIS A 73 7.24 -10.48 -14.10
C HIS A 73 7.73 -11.75 -14.82
N GLN A 74 7.57 -12.92 -14.21
CA GLN A 74 7.90 -14.22 -14.81
C GLN A 74 6.74 -14.84 -15.60
N ALA A 75 5.53 -14.28 -15.48
CA ALA A 75 4.34 -14.83 -16.12
C ALA A 75 4.33 -14.55 -17.63
N LYS A 76 4.14 -15.60 -18.43
CA LYS A 76 3.91 -15.45 -19.88
C LYS A 76 2.64 -14.67 -20.20
N ASP A 77 1.61 -14.89 -19.39
CA ASP A 77 0.35 -14.16 -19.42
C ASP A 77 0.06 -13.62 -17.99
N PRO A 78 0.41 -12.35 -17.72
CA PRO A 78 0.22 -11.77 -16.39
C PRO A 78 -1.27 -11.63 -16.02
N VAL A 79 -2.17 -11.49 -17.00
CA VAL A 79 -3.61 -11.43 -16.74
C VAL A 79 -4.13 -12.80 -16.30
N ALA A 80 -3.68 -13.88 -16.95
CA ALA A 80 -4.01 -15.24 -16.52
C ALA A 80 -3.43 -15.56 -15.14
N ALA A 81 -2.21 -15.13 -14.84
CA ALA A 81 -1.60 -15.31 -13.53
C ALA A 81 -2.42 -14.63 -12.41
N LEU A 82 -2.85 -13.38 -12.61
CA LEU A 82 -3.74 -12.69 -11.66
C LEU A 82 -5.11 -13.36 -11.53
N LYS A 83 -5.64 -13.96 -12.61
CA LYS A 83 -6.87 -14.74 -12.55
C LYS A 83 -6.71 -16.03 -11.73
N ALA A 84 -5.52 -16.63 -11.71
CA ALA A 84 -5.26 -17.87 -10.97
C ALA A 84 -4.72 -17.65 -9.54
N ALA A 85 -4.42 -16.39 -9.17
CA ALA A 85 -3.88 -16.06 -7.87
C ALA A 85 -4.91 -16.23 -6.75
N ASP A 86 -4.49 -16.86 -5.65
CA ASP A 86 -5.26 -16.92 -4.41
C ASP A 86 -5.03 -15.67 -3.55
N GLY A 87 -3.93 -14.96 -3.76
CA GLY A 87 -3.59 -13.72 -3.08
C GLY A 87 -2.65 -12.84 -3.92
N ILE A 88 -2.71 -11.53 -3.70
CA ILE A 88 -1.91 -10.54 -4.42
C ILE A 88 -1.01 -9.78 -3.44
N LEU A 89 0.26 -9.67 -3.81
CA LEU A 89 1.26 -8.87 -3.09
C LEU A 89 1.75 -7.76 -4.01
N VAL A 90 1.95 -6.55 -3.50
CA VAL A 90 2.53 -5.45 -4.27
C VAL A 90 3.69 -4.83 -3.53
N SER A 91 4.86 -4.85 -4.17
CA SER A 91 6.08 -4.38 -3.54
C SER A 91 6.22 -2.86 -3.50
N GLY A 92 6.92 -2.40 -2.47
CA GLY A 92 7.47 -1.04 -2.40
C GLY A 92 8.65 -0.83 -3.35
N GLY A 93 8.92 0.44 -3.64
CA GLY A 93 9.89 0.90 -4.62
C GLY A 93 9.45 2.27 -5.14
N ASN A 94 9.58 2.54 -6.43
CA ASN A 94 9.06 3.79 -7.01
C ASN A 94 7.63 3.61 -7.53
N THR A 95 6.70 4.40 -6.97
CA THR A 95 5.27 4.39 -7.25
C THR A 95 4.94 4.79 -8.69
N TRP A 96 5.69 5.75 -9.27
CA TRP A 96 5.47 6.17 -10.65
C TRP A 96 5.76 5.03 -11.63
N VAL A 97 6.91 4.35 -11.48
CA VAL A 97 7.28 3.19 -12.30
C VAL A 97 6.29 2.06 -12.13
N LEU A 98 5.89 1.75 -10.89
CA LEU A 98 4.87 0.74 -10.61
C LEU A 98 3.56 1.04 -11.34
N ASN A 99 2.98 2.22 -11.11
CA ASN A 99 1.66 2.57 -11.65
C ASN A 99 1.69 2.58 -13.18
N LYS A 100 2.70 3.23 -13.79
CA LYS A 100 2.83 3.25 -15.25
C LYS A 100 2.98 1.85 -15.83
N THR A 101 3.79 0.98 -15.22
CA THR A 101 3.95 -0.41 -15.70
C THR A 101 2.63 -1.18 -15.64
N LEU A 102 1.83 -1.00 -14.58
CA LEU A 102 0.51 -1.63 -14.48
C LEU A 102 -0.45 -1.15 -15.58
N HIS A 103 -0.40 0.14 -15.93
CA HIS A 103 -1.21 0.70 -17.02
C HIS A 103 -0.75 0.22 -18.39
N ASP A 104 0.56 0.27 -18.66
CA ASP A 104 1.15 -0.17 -19.94
C ASP A 104 0.87 -1.65 -20.23
N LEU A 105 0.83 -2.49 -19.18
CA LEU A 105 0.52 -3.92 -19.27
C LEU A 105 -0.98 -4.23 -19.15
N GLY A 106 -1.85 -3.23 -18.98
CA GLY A 106 -3.30 -3.43 -18.84
C GLY A 106 -3.71 -4.19 -17.57
N LEU A 107 -2.94 -4.10 -16.49
CA LEU A 107 -3.10 -4.91 -15.27
C LEU A 107 -3.99 -4.28 -14.19
N VAL A 108 -4.27 -2.97 -14.29
CA VAL A 108 -5.14 -2.26 -13.32
C VAL A 108 -6.53 -2.92 -13.23
N GLY A 109 -7.17 -3.19 -14.36
CA GLY A 109 -8.47 -3.86 -14.42
C GLY A 109 -8.45 -5.28 -13.83
N PRO A 110 -7.53 -6.16 -14.27
CA PRO A 110 -7.33 -7.49 -13.70
C PRO A 110 -7.11 -7.51 -12.18
N ILE A 111 -6.28 -6.61 -11.63
CA ILE A 111 -6.05 -6.51 -10.19
C ILE A 111 -7.33 -6.08 -9.47
N ARG A 112 -8.00 -5.02 -9.95
CA ARG A 112 -9.28 -4.55 -9.39
C ARG A 112 -10.32 -5.66 -9.38
N LYS A 113 -10.48 -6.39 -10.48
CA LYS A 113 -11.40 -7.53 -10.57
C LYS A 113 -11.05 -8.65 -9.59
N ALA A 114 -9.75 -8.91 -9.37
CA ALA A 114 -9.34 -9.89 -8.39
C ALA A 114 -9.75 -9.49 -6.97
N VAL A 115 -9.45 -8.25 -6.57
CA VAL A 115 -9.67 -7.80 -5.19
C VAL A 115 -11.13 -7.45 -4.91
N LEU A 116 -11.77 -6.66 -5.78
CA LEU A 116 -13.12 -6.13 -5.57
C LEU A 116 -14.20 -7.18 -5.87
N ASP A 117 -14.12 -7.85 -7.02
CA ASP A 117 -15.21 -8.74 -7.47
C ASP A 117 -15.09 -10.15 -6.90
N ARG A 118 -13.85 -10.64 -6.74
CA ARG A 118 -13.59 -12.03 -6.28
C ARG A 118 -13.12 -12.12 -4.83
N GLY A 119 -12.84 -11.00 -4.18
CA GLY A 119 -12.38 -10.98 -2.79
C GLY A 119 -10.98 -11.56 -2.58
N VAL A 120 -10.12 -11.58 -3.61
CA VAL A 120 -8.73 -12.03 -3.47
C VAL A 120 -8.00 -11.11 -2.49
N PRO A 121 -7.36 -11.64 -1.42
CA PRO A 121 -6.64 -10.83 -0.46
C PRO A 121 -5.49 -10.06 -1.09
N TYR A 122 -5.27 -8.85 -0.59
CA TYR A 122 -4.24 -7.93 -1.05
C TYR A 122 -3.32 -7.53 0.10
N ILE A 123 -2.01 -7.53 -0.15
CA ILE A 123 -1.01 -6.93 0.75
C ILE A 123 -0.12 -6.00 -0.07
N GLY A 124 -0.15 -4.71 0.24
CA GLY A 124 0.74 -3.71 -0.36
C GLY A 124 1.56 -3.03 0.73
N TRP A 125 2.80 -2.66 0.40
CA TRP A 125 3.60 -1.80 1.27
C TRP A 125 4.22 -0.65 0.50
N SER A 126 4.32 0.52 1.11
CA SER A 126 4.91 1.73 0.50
C SER A 126 4.22 2.06 -0.83
N ALA A 127 4.90 1.96 -1.98
CA ALA A 127 4.30 2.10 -3.31
C ALA A 127 3.06 1.19 -3.52
N GLY A 128 3.07 -0.03 -2.98
CA GLY A 128 1.91 -0.93 -3.00
C GLY A 128 0.71 -0.39 -2.22
N THR A 129 0.94 0.41 -1.18
CA THR A 129 -0.11 1.13 -0.45
C THR A 129 -0.62 2.32 -1.24
N ASN A 130 0.28 3.08 -1.90
CA ASN A 130 -0.13 4.20 -2.74
C ASN A 130 -1.07 3.74 -3.87
N ILE A 131 -0.75 2.64 -4.57
CA ILE A 131 -1.60 2.22 -5.69
C ILE A 131 -2.95 1.66 -5.27
N ALA A 132 -3.14 1.28 -4.00
CA ALA A 132 -4.45 0.88 -3.49
C ALA A 132 -5.44 2.07 -3.41
N CYS A 133 -4.95 3.30 -3.40
CA CYS A 133 -5.74 4.53 -3.34
C CYS A 133 -6.36 4.90 -4.71
N PRO A 134 -7.24 5.91 -4.79
CA PRO A 134 -7.80 6.40 -6.05
C PRO A 134 -6.71 6.85 -7.02
N THR A 135 -5.69 7.55 -6.51
CA THR A 135 -4.56 8.05 -7.29
C THR A 135 -3.23 7.90 -6.55
N ILE A 136 -2.12 8.04 -7.27
CA ILE A 136 -0.77 8.06 -6.67
C ILE A 136 -0.32 9.46 -6.22
N ARG A 137 -1.20 10.47 -6.20
CA ARG A 137 -0.84 11.89 -5.98
C ARG A 137 -0.25 12.21 -4.61
N THR A 138 -0.41 11.31 -3.65
CA THR A 138 0.14 11.45 -2.29
C THR A 138 1.36 10.54 -2.05
N THR A 139 2.01 10.06 -3.11
CA THR A 139 3.32 9.41 -3.00
C THR A 139 4.42 10.41 -2.66
N ASN A 140 5.47 9.94 -2.00
CA ASN A 140 6.69 10.72 -1.75
C ASN A 140 7.73 10.56 -2.86
N ASP A 141 7.44 9.69 -3.82
CA ASP A 141 8.39 9.30 -4.84
C ASP A 141 8.56 10.38 -5.90
N MET A 142 9.80 10.54 -6.32
CA MET A 142 10.14 11.40 -7.44
C MET A 142 9.53 10.85 -8.75
N PRO A 143 8.92 11.71 -9.60
CA PRO A 143 8.38 11.34 -10.91
C PRO A 143 9.50 11.11 -11.94
N ILE A 144 10.18 9.97 -11.84
CA ILE A 144 11.38 9.66 -12.65
C ILE A 144 11.08 9.13 -14.07
N ILE A 145 9.81 9.05 -14.47
CA ILE A 145 9.38 8.62 -15.81
C ILE A 145 8.37 9.62 -16.39
N THR A 146 8.26 9.66 -17.71
CA THR A 146 7.38 10.56 -18.44
C THR A 146 6.00 9.93 -18.71
N GLY A 147 5.01 10.76 -19.04
CA GLY A 147 3.64 10.34 -19.33
C GLY A 147 2.84 10.04 -18.06
N ALA A 148 2.54 11.10 -17.29
CA ALA A 148 1.88 10.98 -15.99
C ALA A 148 0.54 10.23 -16.08
N VAL A 149 0.45 9.08 -15.43
CA VAL A 149 -0.79 8.36 -15.18
C VAL A 149 -1.00 8.33 -13.67
N LEU A 150 -1.99 9.10 -13.21
CA LEU A 150 -2.26 9.31 -11.79
C LEU A 150 -3.32 8.37 -11.21
N PRO A 151 -4.42 8.04 -11.93
CA PRO A 151 -5.39 7.06 -11.44
C PRO A 151 -4.73 5.70 -11.18
N SER A 152 -5.18 5.03 -10.13
CA SER A 152 -4.61 3.75 -9.70
C SER A 152 -5.69 2.72 -9.39
N LEU A 153 -5.47 1.81 -8.44
CA LEU A 153 -6.37 0.69 -8.20
C LEU A 153 -7.68 1.08 -7.55
N ASN A 154 -7.79 2.24 -6.88
CA ASN A 154 -9.03 2.72 -6.25
C ASN A 154 -9.76 1.62 -5.46
N LEU A 155 -9.02 0.95 -4.56
CA LEU A 155 -9.52 -0.10 -3.66
C LEU A 155 -10.08 0.49 -2.36
N VAL A 156 -9.61 1.68 -1.99
CA VAL A 156 -10.14 2.52 -0.91
C VAL A 156 -10.47 3.91 -1.47
N PRO A 157 -11.41 4.66 -0.88
CA PRO A 157 -11.88 5.91 -1.47
C PRO A 157 -11.17 7.18 -0.95
N PHE A 158 -10.03 7.01 -0.28
CA PHE A 158 -9.24 8.11 0.29
C PHE A 158 -7.78 7.97 -0.12
N GLN A 159 -7.01 9.06 0.03
CA GLN A 159 -5.59 9.07 -0.28
C GLN A 159 -4.75 8.69 0.94
N ILE A 160 -3.68 7.94 0.72
CA ILE A 160 -2.70 7.57 1.75
C ILE A 160 -1.35 8.21 1.40
N ASN A 161 -0.73 8.89 2.37
CA ASN A 161 0.68 9.25 2.36
C ASN A 161 1.45 8.26 3.24
N PRO A 162 2.06 7.20 2.67
CA PRO A 162 2.91 6.29 3.42
C PRO A 162 4.22 6.98 3.81
N HIS A 163 4.98 6.36 4.72
CA HIS A 163 6.20 6.95 5.29
C HIS A 163 5.96 8.39 5.80
N TYR A 164 4.78 8.64 6.38
CA TYR A 164 4.49 9.96 6.93
C TYR A 164 5.43 10.23 8.10
N LEU A 165 6.09 11.38 8.06
CA LEU A 165 7.01 11.82 9.09
C LEU A 165 6.74 13.29 9.36
N GLU A 166 6.31 13.55 10.59
CA GLU A 166 6.14 14.89 11.12
C GLU A 166 7.49 15.40 11.65
N ALA A 167 8.41 15.69 10.74
CA ALA A 167 9.72 16.24 11.07
C ALA A 167 10.02 17.48 10.25
N LYS A 168 10.49 18.52 10.94
CA LYS A 168 11.23 19.63 10.31
C LYS A 168 12.70 19.29 10.41
N VAL A 169 13.37 19.19 9.26
CA VAL A 169 14.83 19.05 9.23
C VAL A 169 15.42 20.41 9.58
N GLU A 170 16.20 20.48 10.65
CA GLU A 170 16.84 21.72 11.07
C GLU A 170 17.69 22.31 9.94
N GLY A 171 17.50 23.60 9.65
CA GLY A 171 18.19 24.29 8.55
C GLY A 171 17.64 24.01 7.15
N HIS A 172 16.61 23.17 6.99
CA HIS A 172 15.94 22.95 5.71
C HIS A 172 14.70 23.85 5.56
N ASN A 173 14.70 24.69 4.52
CA ASN A 173 13.61 25.65 4.25
C ASN A 173 12.61 25.17 3.19
N GLY A 174 12.74 23.94 2.68
CA GLY A 174 11.75 23.36 1.77
C GLY A 174 10.48 22.93 2.50
N GLU A 175 9.40 22.73 1.75
CA GLU A 175 8.08 22.42 2.30
C GLU A 175 8.12 21.10 3.09
N THR A 176 7.58 21.16 4.29
CA THR A 176 7.27 20.02 5.15
C THR A 176 6.26 19.10 4.49
N ARG A 177 6.12 17.88 5.04
CA ARG A 177 5.11 16.96 4.52
C ARG A 177 3.69 17.53 4.65
N ASP A 178 3.41 18.20 5.77
CA ASP A 178 2.12 18.83 6.02
C ASP A 178 1.81 19.89 4.98
N GLU A 179 2.74 20.80 4.71
CA GLU A 179 2.57 21.86 3.69
C GLU A 179 2.26 21.27 2.31
N ARG A 180 2.96 20.20 1.89
CA ARG A 180 2.67 19.53 0.60
C ARG A 180 1.29 18.87 0.56
N ILE A 181 0.84 18.30 1.68
CA ILE A 181 -0.51 17.73 1.78
C ILE A 181 -1.56 18.84 1.77
N GLN A 182 -1.30 19.99 2.40
CA GLN A 182 -2.19 21.14 2.36
C GLN A 182 -2.30 21.70 0.94
N GLU A 183 -1.21 21.82 0.19
CA GLU A 183 -1.25 22.18 -1.25
C GLU A 183 -2.13 21.21 -2.05
N PHE A 184 -2.03 19.91 -1.77
CA PHE A 184 -2.90 18.92 -2.40
C PHE A 184 -4.38 19.18 -2.07
N LEU A 185 -4.71 19.50 -0.82
CA LEU A 185 -6.08 19.75 -0.37
C LEU A 185 -6.66 21.06 -0.93
N GLU A 186 -5.85 22.09 -1.16
CA GLU A 186 -6.29 23.32 -1.83
C GLU A 186 -6.85 23.03 -3.24
N VAL A 187 -6.24 22.08 -3.94
CA VAL A 187 -6.65 21.67 -5.29
C VAL A 187 -7.73 20.57 -5.26
N ASN A 188 -7.69 19.67 -4.27
CA ASN A 188 -8.51 18.46 -4.20
C ASN A 188 -9.33 18.43 -2.90
N GLN A 189 -10.19 19.44 -2.73
CA GLN A 189 -10.87 19.73 -1.46
C GLN A 189 -11.75 18.59 -0.91
N HIS A 190 -12.17 17.66 -1.77
CA HIS A 190 -13.02 16.52 -1.40
C HIS A 190 -12.26 15.22 -1.15
N GLU A 191 -10.93 15.23 -1.28
CA GLU A 191 -10.10 14.03 -1.16
C GLU A 191 -9.30 14.04 0.15
N PRO A 192 -9.80 13.43 1.24
CA PRO A 192 -9.04 13.37 2.49
C PRO A 192 -7.75 12.57 2.30
N VAL A 193 -6.70 13.03 2.99
CA VAL A 193 -5.40 12.37 3.01
C VAL A 193 -5.12 11.88 4.41
N ILE A 194 -4.70 10.63 4.55
CA ILE A 194 -4.14 10.13 5.80
C ILE A 194 -2.63 9.92 5.67
N GLY A 195 -1.87 10.51 6.58
CA GLY A 195 -0.46 10.24 6.78
C GLY A 195 -0.29 9.07 7.73
N ILE A 196 0.27 7.95 7.24
CA ILE A 196 0.56 6.78 8.07
C ILE A 196 2.08 6.65 8.30
N PRO A 197 2.57 6.69 9.55
CA PRO A 197 4.00 6.57 9.84
C PRO A 197 4.58 5.20 9.51
N GLU A 198 5.90 5.09 9.37
CA GLU A 198 6.55 3.79 9.28
C GLU A 198 6.27 2.92 10.52
N GLY A 199 6.12 1.60 10.32
CA GLY A 199 5.75 0.63 11.36
C GLY A 199 4.25 0.49 11.58
N THR A 200 3.44 1.10 10.72
CA THR A 200 1.99 1.16 10.85
C THR A 200 1.32 0.65 9.57
N TRP A 201 0.07 0.21 9.68
CA TRP A 201 -0.71 -0.26 8.54
C TRP A 201 -2.20 -0.04 8.74
N LEU A 202 -2.92 -0.04 7.63
CA LEU A 202 -4.38 -0.16 7.63
C LEU A 202 -4.78 -1.59 7.26
N HIS A 203 -5.88 -2.05 7.82
CA HIS A 203 -6.53 -3.30 7.44
C HIS A 203 -7.98 -3.02 7.09
N LEU A 204 -8.36 -3.31 5.84
CA LEU A 204 -9.75 -3.30 5.39
C LEU A 204 -10.24 -4.74 5.28
N HIS A 205 -11.10 -5.16 6.19
CA HIS A 205 -11.66 -6.51 6.21
C HIS A 205 -13.18 -6.45 6.38
N ASN A 206 -13.92 -7.06 5.45
CA ASN A 206 -15.40 -7.05 5.43
C ASN A 206 -15.96 -5.62 5.58
N ASP A 207 -15.38 -4.70 4.81
CA ASP A 207 -15.71 -3.27 4.77
C ASP A 207 -15.48 -2.52 6.09
N GLN A 208 -14.83 -3.17 7.07
CA GLN A 208 -14.36 -2.53 8.30
C GLN A 208 -12.89 -2.11 8.14
N LEU A 209 -12.63 -0.82 8.33
CA LEU A 209 -11.30 -0.24 8.28
C LEU A 209 -10.76 -0.06 9.70
N SER A 210 -9.61 -0.67 9.98
CA SER A 210 -8.84 -0.48 11.21
C SER A 210 -7.43 0.03 10.91
N TYR A 211 -6.86 0.71 11.90
CA TYR A 211 -5.48 1.17 11.90
C TYR A 211 -4.69 0.43 12.98
N HIS A 212 -3.44 0.10 12.67
CA HIS A 212 -2.57 -0.68 13.54
C HIS A 212 -1.16 -0.11 13.55
N SER A 213 -0.49 -0.23 14.70
CA SER A 213 0.80 0.43 14.92
C SER A 213 1.75 -0.41 15.76
N ALA A 214 2.80 -0.94 15.14
CA ALA A 214 3.81 -1.73 15.86
C ALA A 214 4.72 -0.88 16.77
N ASN A 215 4.64 0.45 16.67
CA ASN A 215 5.50 1.38 17.40
C ASN A 215 4.72 2.47 18.14
N GLY A 216 3.40 2.32 18.29
CA GLY A 216 2.55 3.23 19.04
C GLY A 216 2.37 4.62 18.42
N LYS A 217 2.76 4.81 17.15
CA LYS A 217 2.53 6.06 16.44
C LYS A 217 1.09 6.16 15.97
N ASP A 218 0.54 7.36 16.03
CA ASP A 218 -0.78 7.70 15.52
C ASP A 218 -0.73 7.98 14.01
N LEU A 219 -1.85 7.75 13.31
CA LEU A 219 -2.04 8.32 11.97
C LEU A 219 -2.49 9.78 12.08
N LYS A 220 -2.22 10.56 11.03
CA LYS A 220 -2.67 11.96 10.94
C LYS A 220 -3.62 12.12 9.76
N LEU A 221 -4.81 12.63 10.02
CA LEU A 221 -5.83 12.94 9.02
C LEU A 221 -5.72 14.40 8.60
N PHE A 222 -5.72 14.64 7.29
CA PHE A 222 -5.78 15.95 6.67
C PHE A 222 -7.06 16.05 5.85
N SER A 223 -7.80 17.14 6.04
CA SER A 223 -9.02 17.45 5.28
C SER A 223 -9.11 18.96 5.04
N TYR A 224 -9.66 19.35 3.90
CA TYR A 224 -9.72 20.76 3.51
C TYR A 224 -10.48 21.61 4.54
N GLY A 225 -9.91 22.76 4.88
CA GLY A 225 -10.51 23.73 5.81
C GLY A 225 -10.53 23.30 7.29
N ASN A 226 -9.87 22.19 7.66
CA ASN A 226 -9.80 21.71 9.04
C ASN A 226 -8.35 21.55 9.50
N GLU A 227 -8.12 21.77 10.79
CA GLU A 227 -6.85 21.40 11.42
C GLU A 227 -6.63 19.88 11.35
N PRO A 228 -5.40 19.40 11.11
CA PRO A 228 -5.14 17.97 11.09
C PRO A 228 -5.46 17.29 12.43
N LEU A 229 -6.03 16.09 12.35
CA LEU A 229 -6.44 15.29 13.52
C LEU A 229 -5.60 14.02 13.64
N TYR A 230 -5.32 13.59 14.86
CA TYR A 230 -4.59 12.35 15.13
C TYR A 230 -5.55 11.25 15.55
N TYR A 231 -5.27 10.03 15.10
CA TYR A 231 -6.01 8.84 15.48
C TYR A 231 -5.06 7.73 15.93
N SER A 232 -5.25 7.25 17.15
CA SER A 232 -4.60 6.06 17.67
C SER A 232 -5.30 4.77 17.20
N GLU A 233 -4.65 3.63 17.41
CA GLU A 233 -5.13 2.30 16.98
C GLU A 233 -6.56 1.94 17.43
N GLN A 234 -7.00 2.42 18.60
CA GLN A 234 -8.34 2.10 19.12
C GLN A 234 -9.44 3.04 18.61
N GLN A 235 -9.07 4.13 17.91
CA GLN A 235 -10.04 5.11 17.45
C GLN A 235 -10.68 4.69 16.13
N ASN A 236 -11.98 4.97 16.01
CA ASN A 236 -12.75 4.62 14.84
C ASN A 236 -12.39 5.52 13.65
N ILE A 237 -11.92 4.91 12.56
CA ILE A 237 -11.60 5.58 11.29
C ILE A 237 -12.50 5.14 10.12
N GLN A 238 -13.58 4.42 10.41
CA GLN A 238 -14.53 3.89 9.42
C GLN A 238 -15.16 4.99 8.55
N PHE A 239 -15.28 6.21 9.06
CA PHE A 239 -15.81 7.35 8.31
C PHE A 239 -15.02 7.63 7.02
N LEU A 240 -13.75 7.22 6.94
CA LEU A 240 -12.94 7.32 5.72
C LEU A 240 -13.54 6.50 4.57
N MET A 241 -14.19 5.38 4.86
CA MET A 241 -14.84 4.53 3.85
C MET A 241 -16.17 5.11 3.34
N ALA A 242 -16.75 6.09 4.03
CA ALA A 242 -17.99 6.75 3.61
C ALA A 242 -17.76 7.88 2.60
N HIS A 243 -16.51 8.31 2.44
CA HIS A 243 -16.16 9.28 1.40
C HIS A 243 -16.31 8.55 0.06
N SER A 244 -17.13 9.09 -0.83
CA SER A 244 -17.20 8.64 -2.22
C SER A 244 -16.68 9.80 -3.06
N CYS A 245 -15.58 9.59 -3.77
CA CYS A 245 -15.18 10.47 -4.87
C CYS A 245 -16.10 10.24 -6.07
#